data_AF-A0A947F1U2-F1
#
_entry.id   AF-A0A947F1U2-F1
#
_cell.length_a   1.000
_cell.length_b   1.000
_cell.length_c   1.000
_cell.angle_alpha   90.00
_cell.angle_beta   90.00
_cell.angle_gamma   90.00
#
_symmetry.space_group_name_H-M   'P 1'
#
loop_
_entity.id
_entity.type
_entity.pdbx_description
1 polymer ?
#
loop_
_entity_poly.entity_id
_entity_poly.type
_entity_poly.pdbx_seq_one_letter_code
_entity_poly.pdbx_strand_id
1 'polypeptide(L)'
;MNNVKTKILYFALLLPALLFATAIQESTAATNEDELAVFYTIDGDAQEKYNTFVENKLKSIGFQLNDPHKRVNDQYETKYGSTVLDVLSFMPVVNDEVILPLLNIDPRIAGFAPFNMLIHKKLDENKTHVGHLMPKVMLDILGIENKEVREKFTATFKSLDALIAEELGGKKSYMLYKKLPEQRMINFEYEFEAPEDIDDFISEFQNTFELAFIDKGYLIAGYHNFMETTDDAEDILSNYDAFWTYSLCHLKFSYHMFDNEGARPEAGLFAPCTMYMYIKKGTNKLVVGMFRLHNWSDTLNITDKQRLGLVQQLDKEIPEILTAFGMTAVSNVNPLTQTSKIKQATAETKIVPRDTPVKVKPLIVQEMPIPKNALAVMYTLEGNVEKPYNAIIEEELKTINYEVTDPHHRVNDQYEDKYGSTVLDTLSFLSVVNDKEILPLLNIDPRIASTAPFNMLIYKKLDENVTHVGHIMPTAFLDMIGIEDQKVRDSFIASVKPLDAKVEAEFRAKGLKYTKSYQTYKKLPENRMHNFEYEFEVPEDLDDFIETFQNRFELAFIDKQYLIAGYHNFMEGLDDAEEILAGYDAFWTYSLCHLEFSYNVFDNQGA
;
A
#
# COMPACT_ATOMS: atom_id res chain seq x y z
N MET A 1 87.35 -14.70 -10.54
CA MET A 1 87.08 -13.52 -11.40
C MET A 1 87.10 -13.96 -12.86
N ASN A 2 86.10 -13.71 -13.68
CA ASN A 2 84.68 -13.44 -13.45
C ASN A 2 84.11 -13.19 -14.83
N ASN A 3 82.99 -13.86 -15.10
CA ASN A 3 81.87 -13.36 -15.89
C ASN A 3 82.08 -13.03 -17.37
N VAL A 4 80.96 -13.16 -18.09
CA VAL A 4 80.73 -12.70 -19.47
C VAL A 4 81.10 -13.68 -20.60
N LYS A 5 80.77 -14.97 -20.46
CA LYS A 5 80.57 -15.85 -21.65
C LYS A 5 79.36 -16.77 -21.61
N THR A 6 78.35 -16.46 -20.78
CA THR A 6 77.12 -17.28 -20.66
C THR A 6 75.84 -16.43 -20.64
N LYS A 7 75.69 -15.49 -21.57
CA LYS A 7 74.45 -14.69 -21.73
C LYS A 7 74.11 -14.34 -23.20
N ILE A 8 74.43 -15.20 -24.16
CA ILE A 8 73.96 -15.05 -25.56
C ILE A 8 73.47 -16.42 -26.07
N LEU A 9 72.62 -17.09 -25.29
CA LEU A 9 71.94 -18.31 -25.73
C LEU A 9 70.53 -18.47 -25.12
N TYR A 10 69.87 -17.34 -24.80
CA TYR A 10 68.48 -17.30 -24.33
C TYR A 10 67.63 -16.21 -25.00
N PHE A 11 68.09 -15.65 -26.13
CA PHE A 11 67.36 -14.60 -26.86
C PHE A 11 66.94 -14.98 -28.29
N ALA A 12 67.05 -16.27 -28.65
CA ALA A 12 66.70 -16.76 -29.99
C ALA A 12 65.70 -17.94 -29.97
N LEU A 13 64.90 -18.05 -28.91
CA LEU A 13 63.86 -19.10 -28.76
C LEU A 13 62.54 -18.56 -28.18
N LEU A 14 62.22 -17.29 -28.45
CA LEU A 14 60.95 -16.64 -28.08
C LEU A 14 60.36 -15.77 -29.21
N LEU A 15 60.46 -16.22 -30.45
CA LEU A 15 59.69 -15.70 -31.59
C LEU A 15 59.54 -16.85 -32.60
N PRO A 16 58.46 -17.64 -32.50
CA PRO A 16 57.27 -17.34 -33.29
C PRO A 16 55.98 -17.65 -32.51
N ALA A 17 55.44 -16.67 -31.78
CA ALA A 17 54.10 -16.75 -31.18
C ALA A 17 53.32 -15.44 -31.30
N LEU A 18 53.71 -14.56 -32.24
CA LEU A 18 53.14 -13.22 -32.43
C LEU A 18 52.55 -13.02 -33.85
N LEU A 19 52.09 -14.09 -34.51
CA LEU A 19 51.47 -14.02 -35.84
C LEU A 19 50.16 -14.84 -35.98
N PHE A 20 49.43 -15.05 -34.88
CA PHE A 20 48.02 -15.49 -34.93
C PHE A 20 47.20 -14.72 -33.90
N ALA A 21 46.89 -13.46 -34.17
CA ALA A 21 45.92 -12.70 -33.37
C ALA A 21 45.32 -11.52 -34.16
N THR A 22 44.79 -11.78 -35.34
CA THR A 22 43.74 -10.92 -35.95
C THR A 22 42.81 -11.78 -36.79
N ALA A 23 42.20 -12.80 -36.16
CA ALA A 23 40.87 -13.19 -36.58
C ALA A 23 39.94 -12.19 -35.89
N ILE A 24 39.37 -11.27 -36.67
CA ILE A 24 38.18 -10.54 -36.26
C ILE A 24 37.17 -11.62 -35.95
N GLN A 25 36.98 -11.89 -34.67
CA GLN A 25 35.86 -12.68 -34.20
C GLN A 25 34.66 -11.76 -34.40
N GLU A 26 34.08 -11.82 -35.60
CA GLU A 26 32.68 -11.45 -35.76
C GLU A 26 31.95 -12.15 -34.62
N SER A 27 31.39 -11.36 -33.72
CA SER A 27 30.55 -11.87 -32.66
C SER A 27 29.42 -12.59 -33.35
N THR A 28 29.53 -13.92 -33.39
CA THR A 28 28.41 -14.81 -33.61
C THR A 28 27.35 -14.33 -32.63
N ALA A 29 26.26 -13.78 -33.16
CA ALA A 29 25.13 -13.34 -32.40
C ALA A 29 24.79 -14.45 -31.39
N ALA A 30 25.05 -14.19 -30.11
CA ALA A 30 24.53 -15.02 -29.06
C ALA A 30 23.02 -15.01 -29.27
N THR A 31 22.44 -16.19 -29.44
CA THR A 31 20.99 -16.35 -29.36
C THR A 31 20.53 -15.74 -28.04
N ASN A 32 19.46 -14.92 -28.04
CA ASN A 32 18.84 -14.19 -26.91
C ASN A 32 18.47 -15.04 -25.66
N GLU A 33 19.00 -16.25 -25.47
CA GLU A 33 18.56 -17.18 -24.43
C GLU A 33 18.99 -16.76 -23.01
N ASP A 34 20.13 -16.08 -22.87
CA ASP A 34 20.79 -15.79 -21.58
C ASP A 34 20.88 -14.29 -21.23
N GLU A 35 20.13 -13.43 -21.93
CA GLU A 35 20.10 -11.98 -21.65
C GLU A 35 19.17 -11.68 -20.46
N LEU A 36 19.75 -11.10 -19.40
CA LEU A 36 19.05 -10.65 -18.20
C LEU A 36 18.36 -9.31 -18.41
N ALA A 37 19.10 -8.35 -18.95
CA ALA A 37 18.68 -6.97 -19.05
C ALA A 37 19.32 -6.28 -20.24
N VAL A 38 18.68 -5.20 -20.67
CA VAL A 38 19.21 -4.28 -21.66
C VAL A 38 19.51 -2.94 -20.99
N PHE A 39 20.68 -2.39 -21.30
CA PHE A 39 21.11 -1.08 -20.83
C PHE A 39 21.51 -0.18 -21.99
N TYR A 40 21.13 1.10 -21.89
CA TYR A 40 21.56 2.20 -22.72
C TYR A 40 22.47 3.09 -21.87
N THR A 41 23.76 3.12 -22.21
CA THR A 41 24.74 3.95 -21.51
C THR A 41 24.93 5.27 -22.24
N ILE A 42 24.60 6.36 -21.57
CA ILE A 42 24.59 7.73 -22.11
C ILE A 42 25.74 8.50 -21.46
N ASP A 43 26.50 9.25 -22.25
CA ASP A 43 27.58 10.08 -21.71
C ASP A 43 27.00 11.30 -20.97
N GLY A 44 27.54 11.61 -19.80
CA GLY A 44 27.07 12.72 -18.96
C GLY A 44 25.88 12.36 -18.08
N ASP A 45 25.28 13.40 -17.51
CA ASP A 45 24.01 13.34 -16.79
C ASP A 45 22.86 13.39 -17.80
N ALA A 46 22.00 12.38 -17.78
CA ALA A 46 20.82 12.27 -18.62
C ALA A 46 19.51 12.26 -17.80
N GLN A 47 19.54 12.62 -16.51
CA GLN A 47 18.38 12.50 -15.61
C GLN A 47 17.15 13.26 -16.12
N GLU A 48 17.27 14.55 -16.43
CA GLU A 48 16.14 15.38 -16.90
C GLU A 48 15.53 14.83 -18.19
N LYS A 49 16.40 14.43 -19.13
CA LYS A 49 16.00 13.83 -20.41
C LYS A 49 15.27 12.50 -20.20
N TYR A 50 15.76 11.68 -19.27
CA TYR A 50 15.16 10.41 -18.92
C TYR A 50 13.80 10.58 -18.24
N ASN A 51 13.69 11.49 -17.26
CA ASN A 51 12.41 11.79 -16.59
C ASN A 51 11.36 12.25 -17.61
N THR A 52 11.73 13.20 -18.49
CA THR A 52 10.87 13.67 -19.58
C THR A 52 10.40 12.52 -20.49
N PHE A 53 11.31 11.59 -20.81
CA PHE A 53 10.99 10.42 -21.63
C PHE A 53 9.97 9.51 -20.95
N VAL A 54 10.20 9.14 -19.69
CA VAL A 54 9.32 8.21 -18.98
C VAL A 54 7.94 8.82 -18.72
N GLU A 55 7.88 10.08 -18.30
CA GLU A 55 6.63 10.77 -17.93
C GLU A 55 5.75 11.10 -19.14
N ASN A 56 6.37 11.49 -20.25
CA ASN A 56 5.64 12.07 -21.38
C ASN A 56 5.64 11.21 -22.64
N LYS A 57 6.71 10.44 -22.90
CA LYS A 57 6.87 9.75 -24.19
C LYS A 57 6.35 8.33 -24.16
N LEU A 58 6.48 7.62 -23.04
CA LEU A 58 6.04 6.22 -22.92
C LEU A 58 4.54 6.04 -23.17
N LYS A 59 3.71 7.03 -22.81
CA LYS A 59 2.26 7.02 -23.06
C LYS A 59 1.93 6.86 -24.56
N SER A 60 2.79 7.37 -25.45
CA SER A 60 2.59 7.27 -26.91
C SER A 60 2.66 5.85 -27.46
N ILE A 61 3.22 4.91 -26.69
CA ILE A 61 3.30 3.49 -27.01
C ILE A 61 2.54 2.62 -26.00
N GLY A 62 1.62 3.23 -25.24
CA GLY A 62 0.71 2.56 -24.32
C GLY A 62 1.30 2.20 -22.95
N PHE A 63 2.51 2.66 -22.62
CA PHE A 63 3.07 2.48 -21.28
C PHE A 63 2.71 3.66 -20.37
N GLN A 64 2.13 3.37 -19.21
CA GLN A 64 1.86 4.31 -18.14
C GLN A 64 2.93 4.20 -17.05
N LEU A 65 3.20 5.32 -16.41
CA LEU A 65 4.09 5.42 -15.25
C LEU A 65 3.27 5.16 -13.99
N ASN A 66 3.74 4.28 -13.12
CA ASN A 66 3.08 3.88 -11.89
C ASN A 66 4.00 4.13 -10.69
N ASP A 67 3.61 5.00 -9.76
CA ASP A 67 4.34 5.30 -8.51
C ASP A 67 5.86 5.52 -8.70
N PRO A 68 6.28 6.57 -9.44
CA PRO A 68 7.69 6.83 -9.69
C PRO A 68 8.44 7.33 -8.45
N HIS A 69 9.58 6.70 -8.12
CA HIS A 69 10.48 7.10 -7.04
C HIS A 69 11.77 7.70 -7.59
N LYS A 70 11.84 9.03 -7.65
CA LYS A 70 13.00 9.76 -8.16
C LYS A 70 14.06 10.00 -7.08
N ARG A 71 15.33 9.93 -7.47
CA ARG A 71 16.49 10.26 -6.60
C ARG A 71 16.45 9.57 -5.23
N VAL A 72 16.14 8.29 -5.21
CA VAL A 72 16.04 7.48 -3.99
C VAL A 72 17.37 7.43 -3.23
N ASN A 73 18.49 7.59 -3.94
CA ASN A 73 19.81 7.73 -3.33
C ASN A 73 19.92 8.93 -2.36
N ASP A 74 19.18 10.02 -2.57
CA ASP A 74 19.19 11.17 -1.66
C ASP A 74 18.52 10.83 -0.31
N GLN A 75 17.45 10.02 -0.36
CA GLN A 75 16.77 9.51 0.84
C GLN A 75 17.68 8.55 1.60
N TYR A 76 18.42 7.72 0.87
CA TYR A 76 19.42 6.83 1.45
C TYR A 76 20.57 7.59 2.10
N GLU A 77 21.12 8.62 1.44
CA GLU A 77 22.16 9.47 2.02
C GLU A 77 21.67 10.16 3.30
N THR A 78 20.46 10.72 3.26
CA THR A 78 19.85 11.39 4.42
C THR A 78 19.72 10.44 5.61
N LYS A 79 19.27 9.19 5.36
CA LYS A 79 19.01 8.21 6.42
C LYS A 79 20.25 7.47 6.91
N TYR A 80 21.18 7.14 6.02
CA TYR A 80 22.33 6.26 6.31
C TYR A 80 23.69 6.98 6.26
N GLY A 81 23.71 8.25 5.85
CA GLY A 81 24.85 9.15 5.96
C GLY A 81 25.86 9.10 4.80
N SER A 82 25.60 8.33 3.75
CA SER A 82 26.44 8.32 2.54
C SER A 82 25.71 7.72 1.33
N THR A 83 26.10 8.17 0.15
CA THR A 83 25.73 7.58 -1.15
C THR A 83 26.98 7.39 -2.02
N VAL A 84 26.95 6.39 -2.91
CA VAL A 84 27.92 6.23 -4.01
C VAL A 84 27.34 6.63 -5.36
N LEU A 85 26.08 7.09 -5.37
CA LEU A 85 25.30 7.40 -6.55
C LEU A 85 25.01 8.90 -6.63
N ASP A 86 25.08 9.42 -7.85
CA ASP A 86 24.62 10.76 -8.19
C ASP A 86 23.10 10.74 -8.50
N VAL A 87 22.67 9.66 -9.15
CA VAL A 87 21.28 9.42 -9.53
C VAL A 87 20.93 7.95 -9.29
N LEU A 88 19.80 7.72 -8.65
CA LEU A 88 19.08 6.44 -8.63
C LEU A 88 17.58 6.73 -8.62
N SER A 89 16.86 6.27 -9.64
CA SER A 89 15.40 6.34 -9.64
C SER A 89 14.79 5.02 -10.06
N PHE A 90 13.65 4.69 -9.46
CA PHE A 90 12.78 3.61 -9.88
C PHE A 90 11.56 4.21 -10.54
N MET A 91 11.32 3.87 -11.80
CA MET A 91 10.18 4.32 -12.59
C MET A 91 9.39 3.10 -13.06
N PRO A 92 8.52 2.53 -12.21
CA PRO A 92 7.68 1.39 -12.60
C PRO A 92 6.75 1.78 -13.75
N VAL A 93 6.63 0.93 -14.76
CA VAL A 93 5.76 1.14 -15.91
C VAL A 93 4.94 -0.11 -16.23
N VAL A 94 3.77 0.12 -16.80
CA VAL A 94 2.81 -0.94 -17.18
C VAL A 94 2.10 -0.56 -18.48
N ASN A 95 1.71 -1.56 -19.26
CA ASN A 95 0.88 -1.36 -20.46
C ASN A 95 -0.44 -2.11 -20.23
N ASP A 96 -1.41 -1.43 -19.61
CA ASP A 96 -2.65 -2.05 -19.14
C ASP A 96 -3.47 -2.64 -20.29
N GLU A 97 -3.54 -1.97 -21.44
CA GLU A 97 -4.22 -2.49 -22.64
C GLU A 97 -3.72 -3.89 -23.05
N VAL A 98 -2.42 -4.15 -22.89
CA VAL A 98 -1.83 -5.46 -23.19
C VAL A 98 -1.94 -6.41 -21.99
N ILE A 99 -1.81 -5.91 -20.75
CA ILE A 99 -1.78 -6.75 -19.56
C ILE A 99 -3.18 -7.28 -19.20
N LEU A 100 -4.23 -6.45 -19.22
CA LEU A 100 -5.58 -6.84 -18.77
C LEU A 100 -6.07 -8.13 -19.44
N PRO A 101 -6.00 -8.30 -20.79
CA PRO A 101 -6.43 -9.55 -21.41
C PRO A 101 -5.54 -10.75 -21.05
N LEU A 102 -4.26 -10.52 -20.75
CA LEU A 102 -3.31 -11.58 -20.39
C LEU A 102 -3.54 -12.11 -18.97
N LEU A 103 -4.09 -11.29 -18.06
CA LEU A 103 -4.48 -11.73 -16.70
C LEU A 103 -5.52 -12.85 -16.75
N ASN A 104 -6.39 -12.88 -17.77
CA ASN A 104 -7.35 -13.96 -17.99
C ASN A 104 -6.73 -15.26 -18.55
N ILE A 105 -5.46 -15.24 -18.95
CA ILE A 105 -4.74 -16.42 -19.47
C ILE A 105 -3.77 -16.94 -18.42
N ASP A 106 -2.96 -16.05 -17.82
CA ASP A 106 -2.03 -16.39 -16.76
C ASP A 106 -1.82 -15.18 -15.82
N PRO A 107 -2.53 -15.10 -14.68
CA PRO A 107 -2.50 -13.93 -13.81
C PRO A 107 -1.14 -13.68 -13.17
N ARG A 108 -0.23 -14.67 -13.22
CA ARG A 108 1.14 -14.53 -12.71
C ARG A 108 1.93 -13.45 -13.43
N ILE A 109 1.51 -13.04 -14.65
CA ILE A 109 2.15 -11.95 -15.40
C ILE A 109 2.16 -10.63 -14.62
N ALA A 110 1.21 -10.43 -13.70
CA ALA A 110 1.16 -9.29 -12.80
C ALA A 110 2.41 -9.16 -11.90
N GLY A 111 3.19 -10.24 -11.71
CA GLY A 111 4.45 -10.16 -10.96
C GLY A 111 5.55 -9.30 -11.61
N PHE A 112 5.35 -8.83 -12.85
CA PHE A 112 6.18 -7.81 -13.51
C PHE A 112 5.30 -6.76 -14.23
N ALA A 113 4.09 -6.52 -13.73
CA ALA A 113 3.24 -5.44 -14.19
C ALA A 113 2.71 -4.69 -12.95
N PRO A 114 3.33 -3.55 -12.58
CA PRO A 114 4.39 -2.84 -13.30
C PRO A 114 5.79 -3.50 -13.20
N PHE A 115 6.68 -3.19 -14.15
CA PHE A 115 8.12 -3.48 -14.08
C PHE A 115 8.93 -2.18 -14.08
N ASN A 116 10.14 -2.19 -13.52
CA ASN A 116 10.93 -0.96 -13.43
C ASN A 116 11.71 -0.61 -14.70
N MET A 117 11.60 0.66 -15.07
CA MET A 117 12.57 1.40 -15.87
C MET A 117 13.58 2.04 -14.93
N LEU A 118 14.79 1.48 -14.88
CA LEU A 118 15.86 1.93 -13.98
C LEU A 118 16.68 3.04 -14.63
N ILE A 119 16.99 4.08 -13.85
CA ILE A 119 18.10 5.00 -14.11
C ILE A 119 19.08 4.99 -12.93
N HIS A 120 20.38 4.90 -13.23
CA HIS A 120 21.41 5.15 -12.24
C HIS A 120 22.65 5.82 -12.84
N LYS A 121 23.39 6.56 -11.99
CA LYS A 121 24.69 7.14 -12.29
C LYS A 121 25.54 7.13 -11.02
N LYS A 122 26.76 6.60 -11.08
CA LYS A 122 27.69 6.67 -9.94
C LYS A 122 28.35 8.04 -9.84
N LEU A 123 28.80 8.39 -8.64
CA LEU A 123 29.56 9.64 -8.40
C LEU A 123 30.92 9.65 -9.10
N ASP A 124 31.54 8.49 -9.26
CA ASP A 124 32.89 8.34 -9.84
C ASP A 124 32.89 8.13 -11.37
N GLU A 125 31.72 8.22 -12.01
CA GLU A 125 31.57 8.12 -13.46
C GLU A 125 30.78 9.28 -14.06
N ASN A 126 31.12 9.63 -15.30
CA ASN A 126 30.36 10.62 -16.08
C ASN A 126 29.48 9.93 -17.12
N LYS A 127 28.71 8.93 -16.68
CA LYS A 127 27.82 8.13 -17.52
C LYS A 127 26.53 7.82 -16.79
N THR A 128 25.42 7.99 -17.48
CA THR A 128 24.10 7.59 -17.01
C THR A 128 23.72 6.25 -17.64
N HIS A 129 23.23 5.34 -16.82
CA HIS A 129 22.76 4.02 -17.23
C HIS A 129 21.25 3.97 -17.10
N VAL A 130 20.57 3.64 -18.20
CA VAL A 130 19.11 3.42 -18.19
C VAL A 130 18.80 2.04 -18.75
N GLY A 131 17.83 1.32 -18.18
CA GLY A 131 17.56 -0.05 -18.61
C GLY A 131 16.36 -0.72 -17.95
N HIS A 132 16.01 -1.90 -18.45
CA HIS A 132 14.97 -2.78 -17.91
C HIS A 132 15.36 -4.26 -18.08
N LEU A 133 14.69 -5.14 -17.34
CA LEU A 133 14.84 -6.60 -17.53
C LEU A 133 14.31 -7.03 -18.89
N MET A 134 14.85 -8.12 -19.43
CA MET A 134 14.34 -8.72 -20.66
C MET A 134 13.00 -9.43 -20.39
N PRO A 135 11.98 -9.30 -21.26
CA PRO A 135 10.69 -9.95 -21.04
C PRO A 135 10.79 -11.48 -20.91
N LYS A 136 11.74 -12.09 -21.63
CA LYS A 136 12.00 -13.55 -21.53
C LYS A 136 12.34 -13.96 -20.09
N VAL A 137 13.28 -13.27 -19.44
CA VAL A 137 13.71 -13.65 -18.08
C VAL A 137 12.62 -13.34 -17.05
N MET A 138 11.84 -12.27 -17.22
CA MET A 138 10.65 -11.99 -16.41
C MET A 138 9.68 -13.19 -16.46
N LEU A 139 9.32 -13.64 -17.66
CA LEU A 139 8.44 -14.79 -17.87
C LEU A 139 9.03 -16.11 -17.33
N ASP A 140 10.34 -16.30 -17.45
CA ASP A 140 11.05 -17.48 -16.94
C ASP A 140 11.10 -17.50 -15.41
N ILE A 141 11.22 -16.34 -14.75
CA ILE A 141 11.10 -16.18 -13.29
C ILE A 141 9.69 -16.56 -12.83
N LEU A 142 8.67 -16.04 -13.49
CA LEU A 142 7.26 -16.32 -13.18
C LEU A 142 6.87 -17.78 -13.50
N GLY A 143 7.62 -18.47 -14.35
CA GLY A 143 7.30 -19.84 -14.79
C GLY A 143 6.11 -19.88 -15.76
N ILE A 144 6.00 -18.87 -16.62
CA ILE A 144 4.95 -18.76 -17.63
C ILE A 144 5.44 -19.37 -18.95
N GLU A 145 4.85 -20.50 -19.33
CA GLU A 145 5.15 -21.21 -20.58
C GLU A 145 4.08 -20.99 -21.66
N ASN A 146 2.95 -20.35 -21.32
CA ASN A 146 1.87 -20.11 -22.26
C ASN A 146 2.36 -19.25 -23.45
N LYS A 147 2.30 -19.83 -24.65
CA LYS A 147 2.86 -19.21 -25.86
C LYS A 147 2.24 -17.84 -26.16
N GLU A 148 0.92 -17.70 -26.00
CA GLU A 148 0.23 -16.44 -26.28
C GLU A 148 0.65 -15.33 -25.32
N VAL A 149 0.71 -15.63 -24.02
CA VAL A 149 1.20 -14.66 -23.00
C VAL A 149 2.62 -14.25 -23.32
N ARG A 150 3.51 -15.22 -23.61
CA ARG A 150 4.91 -14.92 -23.92
C ARG A 150 5.06 -14.06 -25.18
N GLU A 151 4.32 -14.35 -26.23
CA GLU A 151 4.37 -13.61 -27.49
C GLU A 151 3.85 -12.17 -27.34
N LYS A 152 2.67 -11.99 -26.73
CA LYS A 152 2.03 -10.68 -26.55
C LYS A 152 2.83 -9.79 -25.59
N PHE A 153 3.23 -10.32 -24.43
CA PHE A 153 4.03 -9.56 -23.46
C PHE A 153 5.40 -9.17 -24.04
N THR A 154 6.11 -10.09 -24.70
CA THR A 154 7.43 -9.77 -25.29
C THR A 154 7.33 -8.74 -26.43
N ALA A 155 6.19 -8.66 -27.12
CA ALA A 155 6.03 -7.73 -28.24
C ALA A 155 6.06 -6.26 -27.83
N THR A 156 5.58 -5.92 -26.62
CA THR A 156 5.54 -4.53 -26.12
C THR A 156 6.93 -3.93 -25.93
N PHE A 157 7.91 -4.77 -25.60
CA PHE A 157 9.30 -4.33 -25.41
C PHE A 157 9.99 -3.91 -26.71
N LYS A 158 9.47 -4.30 -27.88
CA LYS A 158 10.06 -3.88 -29.17
C LYS A 158 9.86 -2.39 -29.43
N SER A 159 8.65 -1.88 -29.19
CA SER A 159 8.36 -0.44 -29.32
C SER A 159 9.05 0.34 -28.22
N LEU A 160 9.10 -0.20 -26.99
CA LEU A 160 9.85 0.39 -25.89
C LEU A 160 11.34 0.56 -26.22
N ASP A 161 12.04 -0.52 -26.61
CA ASP A 161 13.45 -0.49 -26.97
C ASP A 161 13.76 0.49 -28.11
N ALA A 162 12.87 0.56 -29.10
CA ALA A 162 13.01 1.46 -30.24
C ALA A 162 12.87 2.92 -29.81
N LEU A 163 11.87 3.24 -28.97
CA LEU A 163 11.65 4.59 -28.47
C LEU A 163 12.78 5.05 -27.54
N ILE A 164 13.31 4.16 -26.68
CA ILE A 164 14.49 4.46 -25.86
C ILE A 164 15.70 4.81 -26.75
N ALA A 165 15.94 4.01 -27.79
CA ALA A 165 17.05 4.24 -28.71
C ALA A 165 16.93 5.56 -29.48
N GLU A 166 15.71 5.93 -29.87
CA GLU A 166 15.39 7.17 -30.57
C GLU A 166 15.49 8.40 -29.65
N GLU A 167 14.80 8.38 -28.52
CA GLU A 167 14.66 9.54 -27.64
C GLU A 167 15.92 9.73 -26.79
N LEU A 168 16.46 8.67 -26.18
CA LEU A 168 17.60 8.78 -25.25
C LEU A 168 18.96 8.61 -25.93
N GLY A 169 19.06 7.66 -26.86
CA GLY A 169 20.31 7.32 -27.54
C GLY A 169 21.27 6.48 -26.66
N GLY A 170 22.57 6.73 -26.80
CA GLY A 170 23.60 6.03 -26.03
C GLY A 170 24.01 4.66 -26.58
N LYS A 171 24.94 4.00 -25.89
CA LYS A 171 25.45 2.68 -26.26
C LYS A 171 24.56 1.59 -25.67
N LYS A 172 23.82 0.88 -26.53
CA LYS A 172 23.05 -0.31 -26.17
C LYS A 172 23.98 -1.48 -25.81
N SER A 173 23.67 -2.19 -24.73
CA SER A 173 24.39 -3.37 -24.25
C SER A 173 23.45 -4.31 -23.50
N TYR A 174 23.84 -5.58 -23.40
CA TYR A 174 23.07 -6.60 -22.69
C TYR A 174 23.86 -7.13 -21.50
N MET A 175 23.17 -7.32 -20.38
CA MET A 175 23.67 -8.02 -19.21
C MET A 175 23.28 -9.48 -19.33
N LEU A 176 24.23 -10.40 -19.12
CA LEU A 176 23.98 -11.85 -19.17
C LEU A 176 23.82 -12.42 -17.76
N TYR A 177 23.00 -13.46 -17.62
CA TYR A 177 22.91 -14.26 -16.40
C TYR A 177 23.29 -15.71 -16.67
N LYS A 178 23.68 -16.44 -15.61
CA LYS A 178 24.14 -17.84 -15.73
C LYS A 178 23.03 -18.85 -15.55
N LYS A 179 22.18 -18.62 -14.55
CA LYS A 179 21.07 -19.50 -14.18
C LYS A 179 20.05 -18.75 -13.33
N LEU A 180 18.82 -19.26 -13.33
CA LEU A 180 17.80 -18.92 -12.35
C LEU A 180 17.90 -19.85 -11.14
N PRO A 181 17.45 -19.42 -9.94
CA PRO A 181 17.33 -20.31 -8.79
C PRO A 181 16.27 -21.40 -9.07
N GLU A 182 16.36 -22.51 -8.32
CA GLU A 182 15.38 -23.61 -8.41
C GLU A 182 13.98 -23.15 -7.99
N GLN A 183 13.89 -22.43 -6.87
CA GLN A 183 12.65 -21.82 -6.42
C GLN A 183 12.67 -20.32 -6.76
N ARG A 184 11.80 -19.93 -7.69
CA ARG A 184 11.74 -18.57 -8.25
C ARG A 184 10.61 -17.72 -7.69
N MET A 185 9.54 -18.36 -7.24
CA MET A 185 8.33 -17.70 -6.75
C MET A 185 8.01 -18.13 -5.32
N ILE A 186 7.30 -17.26 -4.62
CA ILE A 186 6.45 -17.60 -3.48
C ILE A 186 5.00 -17.41 -3.90
N ASN A 187 4.13 -18.32 -3.48
CA ASN A 187 2.71 -18.30 -3.80
C ASN A 187 1.92 -18.74 -2.57
N PHE A 188 0.86 -18.02 -2.29
CA PHE A 188 0.00 -18.24 -1.12
C PHE A 188 -1.47 -18.12 -1.51
N GLU A 189 -2.32 -18.80 -0.77
CA GLU A 189 -3.77 -18.62 -0.81
C GLU A 189 -4.27 -18.26 0.59
N TYR A 190 -5.25 -17.35 0.64
CA TYR A 190 -6.02 -17.03 1.83
C TYR A 190 -7.49 -17.36 1.56
N GLU A 191 -8.05 -18.28 2.34
CA GLU A 191 -9.47 -18.63 2.28
C GLU A 191 -10.21 -17.78 3.32
N PHE A 192 -11.16 -16.96 2.88
CA PHE A 192 -11.96 -16.09 3.72
C PHE A 192 -13.42 -16.56 3.76
N GLU A 193 -14.20 -16.07 4.73
CA GLU A 193 -15.65 -16.28 4.72
C GLU A 193 -16.27 -15.35 3.68
N ALA A 194 -17.13 -15.87 2.80
CA ALA A 194 -17.74 -15.08 1.74
C ALA A 194 -18.45 -13.84 2.35
N PRO A 195 -17.98 -12.62 2.06
CA PRO A 195 -18.53 -11.42 2.66
C PRO A 195 -19.86 -11.05 2.00
N GLU A 196 -20.64 -10.21 2.68
CA GLU A 196 -21.83 -9.61 2.06
C GLU A 196 -21.45 -8.58 0.99
N ASP A 197 -20.34 -7.87 1.21
CA ASP A 197 -19.71 -6.92 0.31
C ASP A 197 -18.23 -7.25 0.12
N ILE A 198 -17.80 -7.46 -1.12
CA ILE A 198 -16.41 -7.83 -1.42
C ILE A 198 -15.47 -6.64 -1.27
N ASP A 199 -15.96 -5.41 -1.48
CA ASP A 199 -15.15 -4.20 -1.45
C ASP A 199 -14.80 -3.82 0.00
N ASP A 200 -15.74 -3.99 0.93
CA ASP A 200 -15.50 -3.85 2.37
C ASP A 200 -14.44 -4.88 2.84
N PHE A 201 -14.53 -6.14 2.38
CA PHE A 201 -13.51 -7.16 2.67
C PHE A 201 -12.13 -6.79 2.13
N ILE A 202 -12.05 -6.31 0.89
CA ILE A 202 -10.78 -5.91 0.26
C ILE A 202 -10.15 -4.78 1.06
N SER A 203 -10.94 -3.77 1.43
CA SER A 203 -10.46 -2.61 2.20
C SER A 203 -9.90 -3.03 3.57
N GLU A 204 -10.63 -3.86 4.33
CA GLU A 204 -10.17 -4.38 5.63
C GLU A 204 -8.91 -5.25 5.46
N PHE A 205 -8.91 -6.13 4.46
CA PHE A 205 -7.78 -6.99 4.16
C PHE A 205 -6.54 -6.16 3.81
N GLN A 206 -6.66 -5.17 2.93
CA GLN A 206 -5.56 -4.32 2.49
C GLN A 206 -4.95 -3.58 3.69
N ASN A 207 -5.76 -2.90 4.50
CA ASN A 207 -5.27 -2.20 5.69
C ASN A 207 -4.49 -3.12 6.63
N THR A 208 -5.10 -4.24 7.03
CA THR A 208 -4.46 -5.20 7.94
C THR A 208 -3.20 -5.84 7.34
N PHE A 209 -3.21 -6.13 6.05
CA PHE A 209 -2.07 -6.64 5.31
C PHE A 209 -0.91 -5.64 5.29
N GLU A 210 -1.18 -4.38 4.96
CA GLU A 210 -0.18 -3.32 4.89
C GLU A 210 0.47 -3.08 6.25
N LEU A 211 -0.33 -3.00 7.32
CA LEU A 211 0.16 -2.88 8.70
C LEU A 211 1.11 -4.02 9.08
N ALA A 212 0.77 -5.26 8.73
CA ALA A 212 1.61 -6.43 9.03
C ALA A 212 3.00 -6.36 8.37
N PHE A 213 3.09 -5.75 7.18
CA PHE A 213 4.36 -5.51 6.49
C PHE A 213 5.10 -4.28 7.06
N ILE A 214 4.38 -3.20 7.35
CA ILE A 214 4.94 -1.98 7.96
C ILE A 214 5.59 -2.29 9.32
N ASP A 215 4.95 -3.13 10.15
CA ASP A 215 5.48 -3.58 11.45
C ASP A 215 6.81 -4.33 11.33
N LYS A 216 7.12 -4.89 10.15
CA LYS A 216 8.39 -5.54 9.84
C LYS A 216 9.39 -4.63 9.13
N GLY A 217 9.05 -3.35 8.97
CA GLY A 217 9.92 -2.34 8.37
C GLY A 217 9.89 -2.33 6.83
N TYR A 218 8.86 -2.93 6.24
CA TYR A 218 8.53 -2.73 4.83
C TYR A 218 7.74 -1.43 4.67
N LEU A 219 7.71 -0.92 3.45
CA LEU A 219 6.79 0.13 3.02
C LEU A 219 6.13 -0.31 1.72
N ILE A 220 4.88 0.12 1.54
CA ILE A 220 4.16 0.00 0.28
C ILE A 220 4.64 1.15 -0.61
N ALA A 221 5.51 0.84 -1.55
CA ALA A 221 6.12 1.81 -2.46
C ALA A 221 5.25 2.06 -3.69
N GLY A 222 4.09 1.42 -3.78
CA GLY A 222 3.20 1.57 -4.91
C GLY A 222 2.09 0.54 -4.91
N TYR A 223 1.03 0.89 -5.62
CA TYR A 223 -0.22 0.15 -5.71
C TYR A 223 -0.76 0.30 -7.13
N HIS A 224 -1.23 -0.81 -7.72
CA HIS A 224 -1.85 -0.76 -9.05
C HIS A 224 -3.08 -1.67 -9.07
N ASN A 225 -4.27 -1.07 -9.15
CA ASN A 225 -5.55 -1.77 -9.22
C ASN A 225 -5.94 -2.01 -10.68
N PHE A 226 -5.78 -3.24 -11.16
CA PHE A 226 -6.11 -3.58 -12.55
C PHE A 226 -7.59 -3.48 -12.87
N MET A 227 -8.48 -3.47 -11.88
CA MET A 227 -9.92 -3.33 -12.12
C MET A 227 -10.32 -1.92 -12.57
N GLU A 228 -9.48 -0.91 -12.32
CA GLU A 228 -9.81 0.52 -12.50
C GLU A 228 -8.91 1.23 -13.52
N THR A 229 -8.01 0.51 -14.18
CA THR A 229 -7.00 1.11 -15.08
C THR A 229 -7.53 1.64 -16.42
N THR A 230 -8.65 1.10 -16.91
CA THR A 230 -9.31 1.52 -18.15
C THR A 230 -10.83 1.45 -18.00
N ASP A 231 -11.57 2.21 -18.81
CA ASP A 231 -13.05 2.23 -18.79
C ASP A 231 -13.67 0.82 -18.98
N ASP A 232 -12.97 -0.10 -19.63
CA ASP A 232 -13.39 -1.48 -19.91
C ASP A 232 -12.66 -2.54 -19.06
N ALA A 233 -11.88 -2.13 -18.05
CA ALA A 233 -11.09 -3.04 -17.24
C ALA A 233 -11.94 -4.07 -16.50
N GLU A 234 -13.03 -3.65 -15.84
CA GLU A 234 -13.98 -4.55 -15.17
C GLU A 234 -14.64 -5.55 -16.14
N ASP A 235 -14.96 -5.10 -17.35
CA ASP A 235 -15.56 -5.95 -18.38
C ASP A 235 -14.55 -7.01 -18.87
N ILE A 236 -13.31 -6.59 -19.14
CA ILE A 236 -12.21 -7.50 -19.53
C ILE A 236 -11.93 -8.49 -18.39
N LEU A 237 -11.86 -8.02 -17.16
CA LEU A 237 -11.58 -8.80 -15.95
C LEU A 237 -12.83 -9.33 -15.26
N SER A 238 -13.94 -9.49 -15.98
CA SER A 238 -15.23 -9.95 -15.45
C SER A 238 -15.22 -11.33 -14.75
N ASN A 239 -14.11 -12.06 -14.81
CA ASN A 239 -13.87 -13.31 -14.07
C ASN A 239 -13.20 -13.11 -12.71
N TYR A 240 -12.93 -11.86 -12.30
CA TYR A 240 -12.33 -11.48 -11.04
C TYR A 240 -13.31 -10.59 -10.26
N ASP A 241 -13.30 -10.73 -8.94
CA ASP A 241 -13.95 -9.76 -8.05
C ASP A 241 -12.97 -8.64 -7.68
N ALA A 242 -11.65 -8.92 -7.65
CA ALA A 242 -10.61 -7.92 -7.52
C ALA A 242 -9.26 -8.40 -8.07
N PHE A 243 -8.42 -7.46 -8.50
CA PHE A 243 -7.07 -7.73 -8.98
C PHE A 243 -6.16 -6.51 -8.80
N TRP A 244 -5.15 -6.61 -7.96
CA TRP A 244 -4.19 -5.52 -7.74
C TRP A 244 -2.77 -6.03 -7.54
N THR A 245 -1.82 -5.10 -7.49
CA THR A 245 -0.45 -5.36 -7.08
C THR A 245 0.02 -4.37 -6.03
N TYR A 246 0.91 -4.83 -5.15
CA TYR A 246 1.71 -4.00 -4.27
C TYR A 246 3.17 -4.01 -4.68
N SER A 247 3.82 -2.85 -4.58
CA SER A 247 5.25 -2.69 -4.71
C SER A 247 5.89 -2.67 -3.33
N LEU A 248 6.45 -3.79 -2.87
CA LEU A 248 7.07 -3.82 -1.53
C LEU A 248 8.50 -3.26 -1.57
N CYS A 249 8.87 -2.47 -0.57
CA CYS A 249 10.23 -1.99 -0.38
C CYS A 249 10.68 -2.13 1.07
N HIS A 250 11.97 -2.42 1.29
CA HIS A 250 12.56 -2.46 2.62
C HIS A 250 13.85 -1.61 2.62
N LEU A 251 13.79 -0.39 3.17
CA LEU A 251 14.84 0.63 3.00
C LEU A 251 16.26 0.16 3.34
N LYS A 252 16.42 -0.60 4.43
CA LYS A 252 17.74 -1.16 4.81
C LYS A 252 18.28 -2.13 3.77
N PHE A 253 17.43 -3.02 3.25
CA PHE A 253 17.81 -3.94 2.17
C PHE A 253 18.17 -3.15 0.92
N SER A 254 17.31 -2.21 0.52
CA SER A 254 17.49 -1.42 -0.69
C SER A 254 18.77 -0.57 -0.64
N TYR A 255 19.05 0.11 0.47
CA TYR A 255 20.31 0.84 0.67
C TYR A 255 21.53 -0.07 0.49
N HIS A 256 21.58 -1.19 1.20
CA HIS A 256 22.72 -2.11 1.11
C HIS A 256 22.84 -2.81 -0.24
N MET A 257 21.76 -2.93 -1.00
CA MET A 257 21.78 -3.51 -2.32
C MET A 257 22.22 -2.49 -3.38
N PHE A 258 21.61 -1.31 -3.39
CA PHE A 258 21.70 -0.34 -4.48
C PHE A 258 22.73 0.76 -4.24
N ASP A 259 22.94 1.18 -2.99
CA ASP A 259 23.62 2.45 -2.72
C ASP A 259 24.49 2.40 -1.43
N ASN A 260 25.69 1.84 -1.56
CA ASN A 260 26.78 1.92 -0.58
C ASN A 260 28.07 1.34 -1.20
N GLU A 261 29.14 1.23 -0.41
CA GLU A 261 30.39 0.62 -0.91
C GLU A 261 30.14 -0.81 -1.45
N GLY A 262 30.54 -1.03 -2.71
CA GLY A 262 30.34 -2.30 -3.41
C GLY A 262 28.90 -2.58 -3.85
N ALA A 263 28.03 -1.56 -3.86
CA ALA A 263 26.64 -1.71 -4.25
C ALA A 263 26.46 -2.10 -5.73
N ARG A 264 25.25 -2.60 -5.99
CA ARG A 264 24.80 -3.17 -7.26
C ARG A 264 23.55 -2.39 -7.72
N PRO A 265 23.68 -1.13 -8.16
CA PRO A 265 22.53 -0.32 -8.58
C PRO A 265 21.74 -0.98 -9.70
N GLU A 266 22.37 -1.81 -10.55
CA GLU A 266 21.69 -2.61 -11.57
C GLU A 266 20.66 -3.59 -10.99
N ALA A 267 20.75 -3.95 -9.71
CA ALA A 267 19.74 -4.77 -9.05
C ALA A 267 18.37 -4.06 -8.98
N GLY A 268 18.35 -2.73 -9.11
CA GLY A 268 17.13 -1.94 -9.20
C GLY A 268 16.23 -2.34 -10.38
N LEU A 269 16.74 -3.06 -11.38
CA LEU A 269 15.94 -3.63 -12.46
C LEU A 269 14.86 -4.61 -11.99
N PHE A 270 15.06 -5.23 -10.82
CA PHE A 270 14.08 -6.11 -10.19
C PHE A 270 13.16 -5.39 -9.20
N ALA A 271 13.38 -4.10 -8.94
CA ALA A 271 12.38 -3.30 -8.27
C ALA A 271 11.22 -3.03 -9.26
N PRO A 272 10.05 -2.57 -8.77
CA PRO A 272 9.60 -2.80 -7.41
C PRO A 272 9.50 -4.31 -7.10
N CYS A 273 9.51 -4.69 -5.81
CA CYS A 273 9.24 -6.07 -5.45
C CYS A 273 7.73 -6.32 -5.55
N THR A 274 7.24 -6.58 -6.77
CA THR A 274 5.81 -6.67 -7.07
C THR A 274 5.19 -7.94 -6.49
N MET A 275 4.22 -7.76 -5.61
CA MET A 275 3.34 -8.80 -5.09
C MET A 275 1.97 -8.63 -5.73
N TYR A 276 1.55 -9.59 -6.55
CA TYR A 276 0.22 -9.57 -7.14
C TYR A 276 -0.79 -10.28 -6.25
N MET A 277 -2.02 -9.81 -6.29
CA MET A 277 -3.15 -10.30 -5.54
C MET A 277 -4.41 -10.30 -6.39
N TYR A 278 -5.21 -11.35 -6.29
CA TYR A 278 -6.52 -11.36 -6.94
C TYR A 278 -7.52 -12.28 -6.25
N ILE A 279 -8.80 -11.97 -6.43
CA ILE A 279 -9.94 -12.78 -6.02
C ILE A 279 -10.68 -13.19 -7.27
N LYS A 280 -10.80 -14.49 -7.51
CA LYS A 280 -11.57 -14.98 -8.67
C LYS A 280 -13.05 -14.87 -8.38
N LYS A 281 -13.82 -14.43 -9.38
CA LYS A 281 -15.26 -14.23 -9.26
C LYS A 281 -15.99 -15.44 -8.70
N GLY A 282 -16.77 -15.20 -7.64
CA GLY A 282 -17.57 -16.24 -6.98
C GLY A 282 -16.74 -17.27 -6.22
N THR A 283 -15.51 -16.91 -5.82
CA THR A 283 -14.67 -17.70 -4.93
C THR A 283 -14.38 -16.93 -3.64
N ASN A 284 -14.18 -17.64 -2.55
CA ASN A 284 -13.81 -17.09 -1.25
C ASN A 284 -12.29 -17.21 -1.01
N LYS A 285 -11.50 -17.03 -2.09
CA LYS A 285 -10.06 -17.25 -2.08
C LYS A 285 -9.34 -16.06 -2.68
N LEU A 286 -8.47 -15.47 -1.87
CA LEU A 286 -7.47 -14.52 -2.32
C LEU A 286 -6.20 -15.29 -2.68
N VAL A 287 -5.66 -15.03 -3.86
CA VAL A 287 -4.41 -15.63 -4.33
C VAL A 287 -3.32 -14.57 -4.34
N VAL A 288 -2.17 -14.89 -3.76
CA VAL A 288 -1.02 -13.99 -3.64
C VAL A 288 0.21 -14.63 -4.32
N GLY A 289 1.00 -13.83 -5.03
CA GLY A 289 2.28 -14.29 -5.54
C GLY A 289 3.30 -13.19 -5.74
N MET A 290 4.58 -13.57 -5.62
CA MET A 290 5.71 -12.66 -5.74
C MET A 290 6.97 -13.47 -6.13
N PHE A 291 7.87 -12.87 -6.91
CA PHE A 291 9.18 -13.49 -7.17
C PHE A 291 10.11 -13.38 -5.96
N ARG A 292 10.97 -14.36 -5.77
CA ARG A 292 11.95 -14.38 -4.67
C ARG A 292 13.11 -13.43 -4.92
N LEU A 293 13.68 -12.88 -3.85
CA LEU A 293 14.88 -12.06 -3.89
C LEU A 293 16.11 -12.88 -4.29
N HIS A 294 16.10 -14.21 -4.09
CA HIS A 294 17.16 -15.08 -4.63
C HIS A 294 17.29 -15.00 -6.17
N ASN A 295 16.24 -14.60 -6.91
CA ASN A 295 16.38 -14.35 -8.35
C ASN A 295 17.42 -13.24 -8.60
N TRP A 296 17.52 -12.25 -7.71
CA TRP A 296 18.45 -11.14 -7.84
C TRP A 296 19.87 -11.63 -7.63
N SER A 297 20.10 -12.35 -6.53
CA SER A 297 21.43 -12.81 -6.16
C SER A 297 22.02 -13.77 -7.19
N ASP A 298 21.22 -14.73 -7.68
CA ASP A 298 21.71 -15.75 -8.61
C ASP A 298 21.94 -15.20 -10.01
N THR A 299 21.03 -14.34 -10.51
CA THR A 299 21.16 -13.77 -11.86
C THR A 299 22.24 -12.70 -11.96
N LEU A 300 22.40 -11.87 -10.92
CA LEU A 300 23.43 -10.84 -10.83
C LEU A 300 24.76 -11.34 -10.25
N ASN A 301 24.85 -12.64 -9.95
CA ASN A 301 26.03 -13.29 -9.37
C ASN A 301 26.55 -12.51 -8.13
N ILE A 302 25.64 -12.17 -7.22
CA ILE A 302 25.96 -11.48 -5.96
C ILE A 302 26.57 -12.51 -5.01
N THR A 303 27.84 -12.31 -4.64
CA THR A 303 28.57 -13.22 -3.75
C THR A 303 28.93 -12.59 -2.40
N ASP A 304 28.61 -11.31 -2.22
CA ASP A 304 28.86 -10.60 -0.97
C ASP A 304 28.00 -11.18 0.17
N LYS A 305 28.64 -11.55 1.28
CA LYS A 305 27.98 -12.27 2.36
C LYS A 305 26.93 -11.44 3.08
N GLN A 306 27.13 -10.13 3.19
CA GLN A 306 26.19 -9.24 3.86
C GLN A 306 24.91 -9.10 3.03
N ARG A 307 25.04 -8.81 1.73
CA ARG A 307 23.90 -8.75 0.80
C ARG A 307 23.17 -10.07 0.68
N LEU A 308 23.89 -11.20 0.60
CA LEU A 308 23.28 -12.52 0.60
C LEU A 308 22.52 -12.81 1.90
N GLY A 309 23.05 -12.38 3.05
CA GLY A 309 22.36 -12.49 4.33
C GLY A 309 21.03 -11.73 4.36
N LEU A 310 20.99 -10.52 3.77
CA LEU A 310 19.77 -9.73 3.65
C LEU A 310 18.76 -10.38 2.68
N VAL A 311 19.22 -10.90 1.53
CA VAL A 311 18.37 -11.66 0.60
C VAL A 311 17.73 -12.84 1.33
N GLN A 312 18.52 -13.64 2.04
CA GLN A 312 18.03 -14.82 2.79
C GLN A 312 17.08 -14.44 3.92
N GLN A 313 17.32 -13.31 4.59
CA GLN A 313 16.43 -12.80 5.63
C GLN A 313 15.05 -12.51 5.03
N LEU A 314 14.96 -11.66 4.01
CA LEU A 314 13.67 -11.24 3.46
C LEU A 314 12.94 -12.37 2.74
N ASP A 315 13.67 -13.25 2.05
CA ASP A 315 13.09 -14.46 1.43
C ASP A 315 12.49 -15.45 2.43
N LYS A 316 12.84 -15.32 3.71
CA LYS A 316 12.28 -16.08 4.82
C LYS A 316 11.15 -15.29 5.50
N GLU A 317 11.38 -14.02 5.75
CA GLU A 317 10.48 -13.13 6.49
C GLU A 317 9.14 -12.90 5.79
N ILE A 318 9.14 -12.66 4.47
CA ILE A 318 7.89 -12.44 3.70
C ILE A 318 6.96 -13.67 3.83
N PRO A 319 7.40 -14.92 3.55
CA PRO A 319 6.59 -16.11 3.83
C PRO A 319 6.12 -16.24 5.28
N GLU A 320 6.92 -15.84 6.27
CA GLU A 320 6.55 -15.90 7.68
C GLU A 320 5.42 -14.91 8.00
N ILE A 321 5.47 -13.69 7.47
CA ILE A 321 4.39 -12.69 7.58
C ILE A 321 3.11 -13.25 6.97
N LEU A 322 3.16 -13.71 5.71
CA LEU A 322 1.98 -14.27 5.02
C LEU A 322 1.38 -15.47 5.77
N THR A 323 2.23 -16.34 6.33
CA THR A 323 1.76 -17.49 7.13
C THR A 323 1.13 -17.04 8.44
N ALA A 324 1.72 -16.06 9.12
CA ALA A 324 1.17 -15.49 10.36
C ALA A 324 -0.19 -14.80 10.10
N PHE A 325 -0.36 -14.23 8.90
CA PHE A 325 -1.60 -13.64 8.41
C PHE A 325 -2.69 -14.68 8.05
N GLY A 326 -2.41 -15.98 8.25
CA GLY A 326 -3.38 -17.06 7.98
C GLY A 326 -3.35 -17.62 6.56
N MET A 327 -2.38 -17.22 5.74
CA MET A 327 -2.25 -17.75 4.38
C MET A 327 -1.55 -19.11 4.33
N THR A 328 -1.89 -19.92 3.34
CA THR A 328 -1.26 -21.22 3.10
C THR A 328 -0.42 -21.20 1.83
N ALA A 329 0.83 -21.65 1.92
CA ALA A 329 1.73 -21.73 0.77
C ALA A 329 1.21 -22.74 -0.27
N VAL A 330 1.29 -22.37 -1.55
CA VAL A 330 0.91 -23.22 -2.69
C VAL A 330 2.02 -23.29 -3.73
N SER A 331 1.93 -24.26 -4.65
CA SER A 331 2.90 -24.40 -5.74
C SER A 331 2.73 -23.32 -6.81
N ASN A 332 3.83 -22.83 -7.38
CA ASN A 332 3.80 -21.97 -8.57
C ASN A 332 3.33 -22.76 -9.80
N VAL A 333 2.04 -22.70 -10.10
CA VAL A 333 1.46 -23.17 -11.35
C VAL A 333 0.46 -22.14 -11.85
N ASN A 334 0.06 -22.22 -13.12
CA ASN A 334 -1.02 -21.36 -13.62
C ASN A 334 -2.32 -21.69 -12.84
N PRO A 335 -2.83 -20.77 -12.02
CA PRO A 335 -3.94 -21.04 -11.13
C PRO A 335 -5.26 -21.25 -11.88
N LEU A 336 -5.39 -20.75 -13.11
CA LEU A 336 -6.57 -20.94 -13.96
C LEU A 336 -6.65 -22.37 -14.54
N THR A 337 -5.55 -23.12 -14.52
CA THR A 337 -5.51 -24.52 -14.98
C THR A 337 -5.80 -25.53 -13.89
N GLN A 338 -5.86 -25.11 -12.63
CA GLN A 338 -6.25 -25.97 -11.53
C GLN A 338 -7.78 -26.10 -11.49
N THR A 339 -8.30 -27.33 -11.49
CA THR A 339 -9.71 -27.58 -11.23
C THR A 339 -10.03 -27.28 -9.77
N SER A 340 -10.54 -26.08 -9.49
CA SER A 340 -11.12 -25.75 -8.19
C SER A 340 -12.27 -26.71 -7.88
N LYS A 341 -12.21 -27.38 -6.73
CA LYS A 341 -13.39 -28.03 -6.16
C LYS A 341 -14.33 -26.92 -5.72
N ILE A 342 -15.24 -26.53 -6.61
CA ILE A 342 -16.34 -25.62 -6.28
C ILE A 342 -17.17 -26.32 -5.20
N LYS A 343 -17.04 -25.90 -3.93
CA LYS A 343 -18.13 -26.08 -2.99
C LYS A 343 -19.19 -25.09 -3.44
N GLN A 344 -20.17 -25.56 -4.20
CA GLN A 344 -21.40 -24.81 -4.42
C GLN A 344 -21.98 -24.53 -3.03
N ALA A 345 -21.85 -23.30 -2.56
CA ALA A 345 -22.83 -22.76 -1.65
C ALA A 345 -24.12 -22.69 -2.45
N THR A 346 -24.95 -23.73 -2.35
CA THR A 346 -26.36 -23.62 -2.71
C THR A 346 -26.95 -22.55 -1.82
N ALA A 347 -27.08 -21.34 -2.35
CA ALA A 347 -28.08 -20.39 -1.89
C ALA A 347 -29.45 -21.03 -2.16
N GLU A 348 -29.86 -21.95 -1.30
CA GLU A 348 -31.28 -22.24 -1.13
C GLU A 348 -31.90 -20.97 -0.58
N THR A 349 -32.58 -20.24 -1.45
CA THR A 349 -33.56 -19.24 -1.08
C THR A 349 -34.67 -19.95 -0.31
N LYS A 350 -34.43 -20.22 0.97
CA LYS A 350 -35.53 -20.39 1.92
C LYS A 350 -36.15 -19.02 2.08
N ILE A 351 -37.22 -18.79 1.31
CA ILE A 351 -38.26 -17.85 1.69
C ILE A 351 -38.76 -18.33 3.05
N VAL A 352 -38.15 -17.80 4.12
CA VAL A 352 -38.73 -17.84 5.45
C VAL A 352 -40.00 -17.01 5.35
N PRO A 353 -41.18 -17.55 5.70
CA PRO A 353 -42.38 -16.73 5.80
C PRO A 353 -42.04 -15.54 6.69
N ARG A 354 -42.29 -14.33 6.19
CA ARG A 354 -42.21 -13.09 6.96
C ARG A 354 -43.04 -13.29 8.22
N ASP A 355 -42.38 -13.69 9.32
CA ASP A 355 -43.05 -13.84 10.59
C ASP A 355 -43.58 -12.47 10.98
N THR A 356 -44.81 -12.53 11.47
CA THR A 356 -45.61 -11.38 11.82
C THR A 356 -44.82 -10.51 12.80
N PRO A 357 -44.90 -9.17 12.75
CA PRO A 357 -44.12 -8.29 13.61
C PRO A 357 -44.28 -8.72 15.07
N VAL A 358 -43.20 -9.22 15.67
CA VAL A 358 -43.17 -9.45 17.10
C VAL A 358 -43.30 -8.08 17.72
N LYS A 359 -44.47 -7.80 18.31
CA LYS A 359 -44.64 -6.67 19.21
C LYS A 359 -43.78 -6.91 20.44
N VAL A 360 -42.50 -6.55 20.33
CA VAL A 360 -41.61 -6.41 21.48
C VAL A 360 -42.17 -5.24 22.29
N LYS A 361 -42.60 -5.53 23.53
CA LYS A 361 -42.92 -4.48 24.49
C LYS A 361 -41.66 -3.62 24.68
N PRO A 362 -41.74 -2.28 24.61
CA PRO A 362 -40.59 -1.44 24.84
C PRO A 362 -40.07 -1.69 26.25
N LEU A 363 -38.84 -2.20 26.35
CA LEU A 363 -38.06 -2.05 27.57
C LEU A 363 -37.84 -0.55 27.73
N ILE A 364 -38.45 0.01 28.78
CA ILE A 364 -38.41 1.42 29.10
C ILE A 364 -36.96 1.77 29.46
N VAL A 365 -36.21 2.28 28.49
CA VAL A 365 -35.00 3.04 28.77
C VAL A 365 -35.49 4.34 29.39
N GLN A 366 -35.17 4.58 30.66
CA GLN A 366 -35.46 5.87 31.28
C GLN A 366 -34.71 6.96 30.50
N GLU A 367 -35.45 7.83 29.83
CA GLU A 367 -34.87 9.05 29.26
C GLU A 367 -34.30 9.89 30.41
N MET A 368 -32.98 9.87 30.55
CA MET A 368 -32.29 10.77 31.47
C MET A 368 -32.13 12.13 30.79
N PRO A 369 -32.38 13.25 31.49
CA PRO A 369 -32.12 14.57 30.94
C PRO A 369 -30.61 14.72 30.63
N ILE A 370 -30.30 15.22 29.43
CA ILE A 370 -28.91 15.46 29.00
C ILE A 370 -28.30 16.55 29.89
N PRO A 371 -27.20 16.29 30.61
CA PRO A 371 -26.50 17.31 31.38
C PRO A 371 -26.01 18.45 30.47
N LYS A 372 -26.08 19.70 30.96
CA LYS A 372 -25.59 20.86 30.19
C LYS A 372 -24.10 20.75 29.82
N ASN A 373 -23.30 20.07 30.65
CA ASN A 373 -21.87 19.83 30.45
C ASN A 373 -21.58 18.36 30.08
N ALA A 374 -22.50 17.70 29.38
CA ALA A 374 -22.28 16.35 28.86
C ALA A 374 -21.12 16.36 27.84
N LEU A 375 -20.05 15.63 28.15
CA LEU A 375 -18.88 15.43 27.31
C LEU A 375 -19.15 14.35 26.26
N ALA A 376 -19.64 13.20 26.69
CA ALA A 376 -19.87 12.04 25.83
C ALA A 376 -21.15 11.33 26.24
N VAL A 377 -21.81 10.73 25.26
CA VAL A 377 -22.88 9.75 25.49
C VAL A 377 -22.25 8.36 25.51
N MET A 378 -22.59 7.57 26.53
CA MET A 378 -22.07 6.22 26.70
C MET A 378 -23.21 5.23 26.87
N TYR A 379 -23.09 4.08 26.23
CA TYR A 379 -23.96 2.94 26.38
C TYR A 379 -23.17 1.78 26.97
N THR A 380 -23.68 1.16 28.03
CA THR A 380 -23.11 -0.06 28.61
C THR A 380 -23.99 -1.23 28.24
N LEU A 381 -23.45 -2.19 27.48
CA LEU A 381 -24.17 -3.34 26.94
C LEU A 381 -23.77 -4.64 27.66
N GLU A 382 -24.73 -5.53 27.90
CA GLU A 382 -24.45 -6.85 28.52
C GLU A 382 -23.64 -7.75 27.57
N GLY A 383 -22.52 -8.30 28.05
CA GLY A 383 -21.67 -9.24 27.31
C GLY A 383 -20.63 -8.57 26.39
N ASN A 384 -19.97 -9.39 25.57
CA ASN A 384 -19.15 -8.90 24.45
C ASN A 384 -20.07 -8.69 23.23
N VAL A 385 -20.21 -7.44 22.81
CA VAL A 385 -21.07 -7.02 21.69
C VAL A 385 -20.27 -6.41 20.55
N GLU A 386 -18.97 -6.72 20.45
CA GLU A 386 -18.08 -6.19 19.42
C GLU A 386 -18.65 -6.36 18.01
N LYS A 387 -18.91 -7.61 17.60
CA LYS A 387 -19.46 -7.91 16.28
C LYS A 387 -20.78 -7.18 15.98
N PRO A 388 -21.84 -7.29 16.82
CA PRO A 388 -23.09 -6.60 16.52
C PRO A 388 -22.99 -5.07 16.64
N TYR A 389 -22.04 -4.51 17.38
CA TYR A 389 -21.82 -3.06 17.41
C TYR A 389 -21.13 -2.58 16.14
N ASN A 390 -20.04 -3.22 15.72
CA ASN A 390 -19.33 -2.87 14.49
C ASN A 390 -20.28 -2.90 13.28
N ALA A 391 -21.10 -3.96 13.14
CA ALA A 391 -22.11 -4.04 12.08
C ALA A 391 -23.15 -2.89 12.14
N ILE A 392 -23.52 -2.40 13.33
CA ILE A 392 -24.40 -1.23 13.44
C ILE A 392 -23.70 0.01 12.87
N ILE A 393 -22.43 0.21 13.20
CA ILE A 393 -21.69 1.40 12.81
C ILE A 393 -21.34 1.36 11.31
N GLU A 394 -20.86 0.22 10.80
CA GLU A 394 -20.39 0.04 9.43
C GLU A 394 -21.51 -0.13 8.41
N GLU A 395 -22.60 -0.83 8.75
CA GLU A 395 -23.64 -1.16 7.78
C GLU A 395 -24.90 -0.32 8.00
N GLU A 396 -25.39 -0.28 9.24
CA GLU A 396 -26.71 0.28 9.53
C GLU A 396 -26.71 1.80 9.44
N LEU A 397 -25.59 2.46 9.76
CA LEU A 397 -25.46 3.92 9.65
C LEU A 397 -25.42 4.42 8.20
N LYS A 398 -24.98 3.60 7.23
CA LYS A 398 -25.05 3.93 5.79
C LYS A 398 -26.48 4.32 5.37
N THR A 399 -27.50 3.71 6.00
CA THR A 399 -28.93 4.00 5.72
C THR A 399 -29.38 5.43 6.08
N ILE A 400 -28.57 6.17 6.83
CA ILE A 400 -28.79 7.58 7.18
C ILE A 400 -27.66 8.49 6.68
N ASN A 401 -26.92 8.06 5.64
CA ASN A 401 -25.80 8.76 5.00
C ASN A 401 -24.61 8.99 5.94
N TYR A 402 -24.40 8.09 6.89
CA TYR A 402 -23.18 8.05 7.68
C TYR A 402 -22.28 6.95 7.13
N GLU A 403 -21.06 7.31 6.79
CA GLU A 403 -20.04 6.41 6.27
C GLU A 403 -18.92 6.25 7.29
N VAL A 404 -18.33 5.07 7.33
CA VAL A 404 -17.19 4.77 8.18
C VAL A 404 -15.93 4.98 7.36
N THR A 405 -15.02 5.81 7.85
CA THR A 405 -13.77 6.12 7.15
C THR A 405 -12.60 5.67 8.01
N ASP A 406 -11.88 4.66 7.54
CA ASP A 406 -10.70 4.09 8.23
C ASP A 406 -11.00 3.56 9.66
N PRO A 407 -11.82 2.49 9.79
CA PRO A 407 -12.12 1.90 11.09
C PRO A 407 -10.89 1.21 11.69
N HIS A 408 -10.60 1.53 12.96
CA HIS A 408 -9.51 0.94 13.71
C HIS A 408 -10.04 -0.11 14.67
N HIS A 409 -10.07 -1.35 14.20
CA HIS A 409 -10.46 -2.50 15.01
C HIS A 409 -9.33 -2.94 15.93
N ARG A 410 -9.69 -3.42 17.14
CA ARG A 410 -8.78 -4.19 18.00
C ARG A 410 -7.45 -3.48 18.28
N VAL A 411 -7.48 -2.18 18.51
CA VAL A 411 -6.27 -1.37 18.80
C VAL A 411 -5.51 -1.88 20.03
N ASN A 412 -6.22 -2.48 20.98
CA ASN A 412 -5.61 -3.15 22.14
C ASN A 412 -4.69 -4.34 21.76
N ASP A 413 -4.91 -5.01 20.62
CA ASP A 413 -4.04 -6.10 20.17
C ASP A 413 -2.68 -5.54 19.74
N GLN A 414 -2.66 -4.38 19.05
CA GLN A 414 -1.42 -3.67 18.73
C GLN A 414 -0.67 -3.20 19.99
N TYR A 415 -1.41 -2.81 21.03
CA TYR A 415 -0.81 -2.48 22.31
C TYR A 415 -0.19 -3.70 23.00
N GLU A 416 -0.88 -4.84 23.02
CA GLU A 416 -0.36 -6.08 23.57
C GLU A 416 0.90 -6.52 22.83
N ASP A 417 0.90 -6.50 21.50
CA ASP A 417 2.04 -6.88 20.68
C ASP A 417 3.26 -5.98 20.90
N LYS A 418 3.04 -4.67 21.04
CA LYS A 418 4.13 -3.69 21.20
C LYS A 418 4.66 -3.60 22.63
N TYR A 419 3.78 -3.65 23.63
CA TYR A 419 4.11 -3.38 25.04
C TYR A 419 4.08 -4.63 25.93
N GLY A 420 3.61 -5.76 25.41
CA GLY A 420 3.62 -7.07 26.06
C GLY A 420 2.49 -7.31 27.06
N SER A 421 1.49 -6.43 27.11
CA SER A 421 0.30 -6.59 27.96
C SER A 421 -0.87 -5.71 27.51
N THR A 422 -2.08 -6.16 27.79
CA THR A 422 -3.32 -5.41 27.67
C THR A 422 -4.22 -5.66 28.90
N VAL A 423 -5.02 -4.68 29.29
CA VAL A 423 -6.14 -4.80 30.25
C VAL A 423 -7.50 -4.81 29.55
N LEU A 424 -7.52 -4.66 28.23
CA LEU A 424 -8.71 -4.60 27.40
C LEU A 424 -8.92 -5.93 26.66
N ASP A 425 -10.17 -6.40 26.67
CA ASP A 425 -10.64 -7.48 25.81
C ASP A 425 -10.86 -6.97 24.38
N THR A 426 -11.38 -5.76 24.24
CA THR A 426 -11.65 -5.08 22.96
C THR A 426 -11.41 -3.58 23.14
N LEU A 427 -10.81 -2.94 22.13
CA LEU A 427 -10.78 -1.49 21.93
C LEU A 427 -10.80 -1.21 20.43
N SER A 428 -11.82 -0.49 19.95
CA SER A 428 -11.87 -0.03 18.56
C SER A 428 -12.35 1.41 18.47
N PHE A 429 -11.86 2.12 17.44
CA PHE A 429 -12.31 3.46 17.08
C PHE A 429 -12.89 3.40 15.67
N LEU A 430 -14.19 3.61 15.55
CA LEU A 430 -14.90 3.56 14.28
C LEU A 430 -15.25 5.00 13.89
N SER A 431 -14.38 5.60 13.09
CA SER A 431 -14.47 6.96 12.56
C SER A 431 -15.65 7.05 11.59
N VAL A 432 -16.64 7.91 11.85
CA VAL A 432 -17.79 8.06 10.95
C VAL A 432 -18.05 9.50 10.57
N VAL A 433 -18.53 9.73 9.35
CA VAL A 433 -18.81 11.06 8.79
C VAL A 433 -20.09 11.06 7.97
N ASN A 434 -20.73 12.22 7.87
CA ASN A 434 -21.86 12.44 6.96
C ASN A 434 -21.51 13.66 6.10
N ASP A 435 -20.75 13.42 5.03
CA ASP A 435 -20.18 14.50 4.21
C ASP A 435 -21.26 15.40 3.62
N LYS A 436 -22.43 14.84 3.29
CA LYS A 436 -23.57 15.61 2.81
C LYS A 436 -23.99 16.73 3.78
N GLU A 437 -23.96 16.46 5.08
CA GLU A 437 -24.30 17.46 6.09
C GLU A 437 -23.09 18.30 6.54
N ILE A 438 -21.86 17.78 6.41
CA ILE A 438 -20.63 18.43 6.87
C ILE A 438 -20.04 19.39 5.83
N LEU A 439 -19.97 19.02 4.55
CA LEU A 439 -19.33 19.82 3.49
C LEU A 439 -19.86 21.27 3.43
N PRO A 440 -21.18 21.54 3.49
CA PRO A 440 -21.68 22.91 3.47
C PRO A 440 -21.23 23.74 4.68
N LEU A 441 -20.91 23.09 5.80
CA LEU A 441 -20.46 23.75 7.02
C LEU A 441 -18.98 24.13 6.98
N LEU A 442 -18.16 23.40 6.21
CA LEU A 442 -16.72 23.69 6.06
C LEU A 442 -16.46 25.05 5.40
N ASN A 443 -17.37 25.52 4.54
CA ASN A 443 -17.33 26.88 3.98
C ASN A 443 -17.68 27.99 4.97
N ILE A 444 -18.32 27.63 6.09
CA ILE A 444 -18.69 28.59 7.14
C ILE A 444 -17.60 28.59 8.22
N ASP A 445 -17.20 27.41 8.67
CA ASP A 445 -16.14 27.23 9.65
C ASP A 445 -15.39 25.91 9.42
N PRO A 446 -14.21 25.93 8.78
CA PRO A 446 -13.48 24.71 8.43
C PRO A 446 -12.97 23.93 9.65
N ARG A 447 -12.95 24.55 10.84
CA ARG A 447 -12.49 23.90 12.08
C ARG A 447 -13.36 22.71 12.48
N ILE A 448 -14.59 22.62 11.98
CA ILE A 448 -15.49 21.48 12.19
C ILE A 448 -14.85 20.17 11.70
N ALA A 449 -14.01 20.24 10.66
CA ALA A 449 -13.32 19.07 10.11
C ALA A 449 -12.43 18.36 11.14
N SER A 450 -12.00 19.03 12.22
CA SER A 450 -11.18 18.41 13.27
C SER A 450 -11.81 17.20 13.98
N THR A 451 -13.12 16.94 13.79
CA THR A 451 -13.76 15.65 14.14
C THR A 451 -14.73 15.20 13.07
N ALA A 452 -14.45 15.46 11.80
CA ALA A 452 -15.12 14.80 10.71
C ALA A 452 -14.03 14.05 9.93
N PRO A 453 -13.94 12.71 10.07
CA PRO A 453 -14.84 11.83 10.81
C PRO A 453 -14.79 11.97 12.35
N PHE A 454 -15.90 11.68 13.05
CA PHE A 454 -15.95 11.59 14.51
C PHE A 454 -15.93 10.13 14.97
N ASN A 455 -15.27 9.86 16.10
CA ASN A 455 -15.08 8.50 16.57
C ASN A 455 -16.30 7.94 17.32
N MET A 456 -16.76 6.77 16.87
CA MET A 456 -17.58 5.84 17.63
C MET A 456 -16.66 4.86 18.36
N LEU A 457 -16.62 4.97 19.69
CA LEU A 457 -15.78 4.15 20.56
C LEU A 457 -16.49 2.84 20.91
N ILE A 458 -15.75 1.75 20.92
CA ILE A 458 -16.09 0.52 21.64
C ILE A 458 -14.90 0.07 22.48
N TYR A 459 -15.15 -0.27 23.74
CA TYR A 459 -14.17 -0.97 24.55
C TYR A 459 -14.81 -1.92 25.56
N LYS A 460 -14.03 -2.93 25.96
CA LYS A 460 -14.39 -3.85 27.03
C LYS A 460 -13.13 -4.19 27.81
N LYS A 461 -13.18 -4.15 29.15
CA LYS A 461 -12.08 -4.59 30.01
C LYS A 461 -12.08 -6.12 30.13
N LEU A 462 -10.90 -6.71 30.36
CA LEU A 462 -10.74 -8.16 30.53
C LEU A 462 -11.53 -8.71 31.73
N ASP A 463 -11.66 -7.92 32.80
CA ASP A 463 -12.34 -8.31 34.04
C ASP A 463 -13.83 -7.93 34.08
N GLU A 464 -14.35 -7.29 33.03
CA GLU A 464 -15.73 -6.88 32.92
C GLU A 464 -16.54 -7.83 32.02
N ASN A 465 -17.82 -8.02 32.36
CA ASN A 465 -18.78 -8.77 31.54
C ASN A 465 -19.74 -7.84 30.77
N VAL A 466 -19.34 -6.60 30.56
CA VAL A 466 -20.08 -5.59 29.82
C VAL A 466 -19.15 -4.93 28.81
N THR A 467 -19.73 -4.46 27.71
CA THR A 467 -19.03 -3.64 26.71
C THR A 467 -19.52 -2.21 26.82
N HIS A 468 -18.62 -1.25 26.70
CA HIS A 468 -18.95 0.16 26.68
C HIS A 468 -18.78 0.69 25.27
N VAL A 469 -19.77 1.43 24.80
CA VAL A 469 -19.70 2.10 23.51
C VAL A 469 -20.17 3.54 23.63
N GLY A 470 -19.76 4.42 22.74
CA GLY A 470 -20.19 5.81 22.83
C GLY A 470 -19.45 6.75 21.91
N HIS A 471 -19.83 8.01 21.95
CA HIS A 471 -19.15 9.05 21.21
C HIS A 471 -19.25 10.39 21.94
N ILE A 472 -18.47 11.36 21.48
CA ILE A 472 -18.48 12.69 22.04
C ILE A 472 -19.78 13.42 21.70
N MET A 473 -20.28 14.24 22.64
CA MET A 473 -21.46 15.05 22.41
C MET A 473 -21.12 16.17 21.41
N PRO A 474 -21.96 16.41 20.38
CA PRO A 474 -21.67 17.44 19.37
C PRO A 474 -21.55 18.84 19.98
N THR A 475 -22.32 19.13 21.02
CA THR A 475 -22.21 20.39 21.77
C THR A 475 -20.88 20.55 22.49
N ALA A 476 -20.37 19.48 23.11
CA ALA A 476 -19.09 19.51 23.80
C ALA A 476 -17.94 19.66 22.82
N PHE A 477 -18.02 18.98 21.67
CA PHE A 477 -17.06 19.14 20.59
C PHE A 477 -16.97 20.61 20.13
N LEU A 478 -18.09 21.21 19.74
CA LEU A 478 -18.13 22.61 19.30
C LEU A 478 -17.58 23.57 20.37
N ASP A 479 -17.84 23.29 21.66
CA ASP A 479 -17.26 24.06 22.75
C ASP A 479 -15.74 23.85 22.86
N MET A 480 -15.24 22.62 22.70
CA MET A 480 -13.81 22.30 22.76
C MET A 480 -13.01 22.98 21.65
N ILE A 481 -13.56 23.15 20.45
CA ILE A 481 -12.88 23.84 19.33
C ILE A 481 -13.23 25.33 19.24
N GLY A 482 -14.13 25.81 20.10
CA GLY A 482 -14.47 27.23 20.19
C GLY A 482 -15.22 27.76 18.97
N ILE A 483 -16.20 27.00 18.48
CA ILE A 483 -17.16 27.47 17.50
C ILE A 483 -18.36 28.06 18.22
N GLU A 484 -18.58 29.37 18.03
CA GLU A 484 -19.71 30.12 18.60
C GLU A 484 -20.78 30.49 17.57
N ASP A 485 -20.51 30.30 16.27
CA ASP A 485 -21.47 30.60 15.21
C ASP A 485 -22.73 29.73 15.35
N GLN A 486 -23.88 30.35 15.61
CA GLN A 486 -25.09 29.63 15.94
C GLN A 486 -25.61 28.77 14.78
N LYS A 487 -25.41 29.21 13.53
CA LYS A 487 -25.86 28.45 12.35
C LYS A 487 -25.03 27.17 12.23
N VAL A 488 -23.71 27.28 12.35
CA VAL A 488 -22.81 26.11 12.36
C VAL A 488 -23.20 25.16 13.48
N ARG A 489 -23.37 25.68 14.71
CA ARG A 489 -23.70 24.86 15.88
C ARG A 489 -25.01 24.12 15.70
N ASP A 490 -26.06 24.82 15.28
CA ASP A 490 -27.39 24.23 15.11
C ASP A 490 -27.38 23.16 14.00
N SER A 491 -26.74 23.44 12.87
CA SER A 491 -26.63 22.49 11.76
C SER A 491 -25.80 21.26 12.13
N PHE A 492 -24.63 21.43 12.75
CA PHE A 492 -23.79 20.31 13.17
C PHE A 492 -24.45 19.45 14.26
N ILE A 493 -25.14 20.07 15.23
CA ILE A 493 -25.89 19.30 16.23
C ILE A 493 -27.07 18.55 15.59
N ALA A 494 -27.73 19.17 14.60
CA ALA A 494 -28.82 18.54 13.88
C ALA A 494 -28.35 17.35 13.04
N SER A 495 -27.16 17.41 12.42
CA SER A 495 -26.63 16.32 11.60
C SER A 495 -26.36 15.07 12.43
N VAL A 496 -25.86 15.19 13.66
CA VAL A 496 -25.55 14.07 14.57
C VAL A 496 -26.79 13.47 15.24
N LYS A 497 -27.91 14.20 15.32
CA LYS A 497 -29.10 13.71 16.05
C LYS A 497 -29.70 12.40 15.53
N PRO A 498 -29.81 12.14 14.21
CA PRO A 498 -30.27 10.86 13.66
C PRO A 498 -29.39 9.67 14.04
N LEU A 499 -28.09 9.88 14.23
CA LEU A 499 -27.12 8.85 14.59
C LEU A 499 -27.50 8.14 15.89
N ASP A 500 -27.64 8.90 16.98
CA ASP A 500 -28.01 8.38 18.31
C ASP A 500 -29.31 7.57 18.25
N ALA A 501 -30.30 8.09 17.52
CA ALA A 501 -31.60 7.46 17.38
C ALA A 501 -31.50 6.13 16.62
N LYS A 502 -30.68 6.07 15.57
CA LYS A 502 -30.44 4.87 14.77
C LYS A 502 -29.67 3.81 15.57
N VAL A 503 -28.58 4.18 16.24
CA VAL A 503 -27.80 3.25 17.10
C VAL A 503 -28.70 2.60 18.15
N GLU A 504 -29.49 3.38 18.88
CA GLU A 504 -30.41 2.83 19.87
C GLU A 504 -31.53 1.98 19.27
N ALA A 505 -32.05 2.35 18.09
CA ALA A 505 -33.04 1.55 17.39
C ALA A 505 -32.47 0.17 17.02
N GLU A 506 -31.21 0.12 16.56
CA GLU A 506 -30.53 -1.11 16.24
C GLU A 506 -30.21 -1.96 17.46
N PHE A 507 -29.80 -1.36 18.59
CA PHE A 507 -29.67 -2.08 19.84
C PHE A 507 -30.97 -2.80 20.21
N ARG A 508 -32.11 -2.11 20.09
CA ARG A 508 -33.42 -2.70 20.35
C ARG A 508 -33.78 -3.80 19.34
N ALA A 509 -33.53 -3.57 18.05
CA ALA A 509 -33.84 -4.52 16.99
C ALA A 509 -33.02 -5.82 17.11
N LYS A 510 -31.74 -5.70 17.44
CA LYS A 510 -30.81 -6.83 17.63
C LYS A 510 -30.88 -7.43 19.04
N GLY A 511 -31.80 -6.96 19.88
CA GLY A 511 -32.06 -7.51 21.21
C GLY A 511 -30.95 -7.24 22.24
N LEU A 512 -30.09 -6.26 21.98
CA LEU A 512 -29.00 -5.87 22.87
C LEU A 512 -29.58 -5.12 24.08
N LYS A 513 -29.25 -5.58 25.29
CA LYS A 513 -29.62 -4.88 26.51
C LYS A 513 -28.55 -3.85 26.84
N TYR A 514 -28.99 -2.62 27.07
CA TYR A 514 -28.09 -1.51 27.33
C TYR A 514 -28.62 -0.56 28.41
N THR A 515 -27.71 0.17 29.05
CA THR A 515 -28.02 1.38 29.81
C THR A 515 -27.35 2.58 29.14
N LYS A 516 -28.02 3.73 29.16
CA LYS A 516 -27.50 4.99 28.61
C LYS A 516 -27.03 5.89 29.75
N SER A 517 -25.85 6.49 29.60
CA SER A 517 -25.27 7.43 30.55
C SER A 517 -24.54 8.55 29.84
N TYR A 518 -24.18 9.60 30.59
CA TYR A 518 -23.42 10.73 30.06
C TYR A 518 -22.18 10.97 30.92
N GLN A 519 -21.03 11.06 30.30
CA GLN A 519 -19.84 11.59 30.96
C GLN A 519 -19.89 13.12 30.93
N THR A 520 -19.31 13.80 31.92
CA THR A 520 -19.35 15.26 32.01
C THR A 520 -17.97 15.88 32.14
N TYR A 521 -17.77 17.05 31.54
CA TYR A 521 -16.53 17.83 31.70
C TYR A 521 -16.70 18.96 32.71
N LYS A 522 -15.61 19.31 33.41
CA LYS A 522 -15.61 20.35 34.45
C LYS A 522 -15.14 21.72 33.93
N LYS A 523 -14.08 21.71 33.12
CA LYS A 523 -13.44 22.92 32.58
C LYS A 523 -12.86 22.58 31.21
N LEU A 524 -12.99 23.52 30.26
CA LEU A 524 -12.30 23.47 28.97
C LEU A 524 -10.95 24.20 29.07
N PRO A 525 -9.93 23.75 28.32
CA PRO A 525 -8.66 24.45 28.26
C PRO A 525 -8.85 25.86 27.65
N GLU A 526 -7.99 26.79 28.05
CA GLU A 526 -7.99 28.15 27.49
C GLU A 526 -7.53 28.12 26.02
N ASN A 527 -6.48 27.36 25.73
CA ASN A 527 -6.04 27.07 24.37
C ASN A 527 -6.75 25.83 23.86
N ARG A 528 -7.60 26.02 22.86
CA ARG A 528 -8.51 25.00 22.33
C ARG A 528 -7.97 24.27 21.10
N MET A 529 -7.15 24.93 20.30
CA MET A 529 -6.57 24.40 19.06
C MET A 529 -5.13 24.86 18.88
N HIS A 530 -4.33 24.04 18.20
CA HIS A 530 -3.05 24.42 17.64
C HIS A 530 -3.26 24.77 16.17
N ASN A 531 -2.93 26.01 15.79
CA ASN A 531 -3.06 26.48 14.42
C ASN A 531 -1.68 26.78 13.86
N PHE A 532 -1.42 26.28 12.66
CA PHE A 532 -0.18 26.51 11.92
C PHE A 532 -0.54 26.99 10.52
N GLU A 533 0.29 27.85 9.97
CA GLU A 533 0.18 28.36 8.61
C GLU A 533 1.52 28.10 7.92
N TYR A 534 1.47 27.53 6.72
CA TYR A 534 2.64 27.24 5.90
C TYR A 534 2.47 27.92 4.55
N GLU A 535 3.30 28.93 4.30
CA GLU A 535 3.33 29.66 3.03
C GLU A 535 4.30 28.97 2.06
N PHE A 536 3.85 28.75 0.83
CA PHE A 536 4.62 28.14 -0.25
C PHE A 536 4.33 28.86 -1.58
N GLU A 537 5.27 28.75 -2.53
CA GLU A 537 5.03 29.24 -3.90
C GLU A 537 4.11 28.25 -4.62
N VAL A 538 3.07 28.75 -5.29
CA VAL A 538 2.11 27.91 -6.01
C VAL A 538 2.86 27.07 -7.06
N PRO A 539 2.86 25.73 -6.94
CA PRO A 539 3.58 24.86 -7.86
C PRO A 539 2.92 24.85 -9.23
N GLU A 540 3.65 24.39 -10.26
CA GLU A 540 3.06 24.15 -11.60
C GLU A 540 2.06 22.99 -11.58
N ASP A 541 2.31 22.01 -10.71
CA ASP A 541 1.46 20.84 -10.46
C ASP A 541 1.12 20.81 -8.95
N LEU A 542 -0.14 21.11 -8.63
CA LEU A 542 -0.60 21.18 -7.24
C LEU A 542 -0.79 19.78 -6.64
N ASP A 543 -1.14 18.79 -7.46
CA ASP A 543 -1.40 17.43 -7.00
C ASP A 543 -0.09 16.74 -6.60
N ASP A 544 0.95 16.84 -7.43
CA ASP A 544 2.31 16.34 -7.11
C ASP A 544 2.87 17.00 -5.84
N PHE A 545 2.59 18.29 -5.65
CA PHE A 545 2.96 19.01 -4.43
C PHE A 545 2.20 18.49 -3.20
N ILE A 546 0.87 18.31 -3.30
CA ILE A 546 0.05 17.81 -2.20
C ILE A 546 0.51 16.41 -1.81
N GLU A 547 0.72 15.52 -2.78
CA GLU A 547 1.22 14.16 -2.55
C GLU A 547 2.59 14.18 -1.85
N THR A 548 3.52 15.00 -2.36
CA THR A 548 4.84 15.17 -1.74
C THR A 548 4.74 15.74 -0.32
N PHE A 549 3.84 16.69 -0.10
CA PHE A 549 3.62 17.29 1.21
C PHE A 549 3.03 16.29 2.20
N GLN A 550 1.98 15.56 1.81
CA GLN A 550 1.31 14.55 2.61
C GLN A 550 2.29 13.46 3.04
N ASN A 551 3.06 12.91 2.09
CA ASN A 551 4.12 11.94 2.37
C ASN A 551 5.14 12.45 3.41
N ARG A 552 5.61 13.70 3.25
CA ARG A 552 6.56 14.30 4.20
C ARG A 552 5.92 14.56 5.56
N PHE A 553 4.65 14.95 5.59
CA PHE A 553 3.90 15.20 6.80
C PHE A 553 3.73 13.90 7.60
N GLU A 554 3.25 12.84 6.95
CA GLU A 554 3.04 11.53 7.58
C GLU A 554 4.33 10.95 8.13
N LEU A 555 5.42 10.96 7.35
CA LEU A 555 6.73 10.50 7.79
C LEU A 555 7.22 11.25 9.04
N ALA A 556 7.00 12.57 9.11
CA ALA A 556 7.41 13.37 10.26
C ALA A 556 6.68 12.98 11.56
N PHE A 557 5.42 12.56 11.46
CA PHE A 557 4.64 12.07 12.61
C PHE A 557 4.97 10.62 12.97
N ILE A 558 5.15 9.76 11.97
CA ILE A 558 5.56 8.36 12.16
C ILE A 558 6.93 8.28 12.85
N ASP A 559 7.89 9.12 12.44
CA ASP A 559 9.21 9.24 13.09
C ASP A 559 9.11 9.66 14.58
N LYS A 560 7.98 10.23 14.99
CA LYS A 560 7.65 10.60 16.38
C LYS A 560 6.70 9.61 17.05
N GLN A 561 6.56 8.41 16.50
CA GLN A 561 5.71 7.32 17.03
C GLN A 561 4.21 7.63 17.06
N TYR A 562 3.76 8.55 16.20
CA TYR A 562 2.35 8.67 15.88
C TYR A 562 1.97 7.66 14.81
N LEU A 563 0.83 7.02 15.01
CA LEU A 563 0.07 6.33 13.99
C LEU A 563 -0.81 7.38 13.28
N ILE A 564 -0.81 7.36 11.96
CA ILE A 564 -1.86 8.00 11.16
C ILE A 564 -3.06 7.06 11.22
N ALA A 565 -4.00 7.39 12.10
CA ALA A 565 -5.14 6.56 12.47
C ALA A 565 -6.42 7.01 11.76
N GLY A 566 -6.29 7.57 10.56
CA GLY A 566 -7.40 8.15 9.83
C GLY A 566 -6.91 9.17 8.82
N TYR A 567 -7.42 9.05 7.61
CA TYR A 567 -7.33 10.06 6.57
C TYR A 567 -8.71 10.25 5.96
N HIS A 568 -9.11 11.48 5.71
CA HIS A 568 -10.36 11.79 5.00
C HIS A 568 -10.14 12.98 4.08
N ASN A 569 -10.33 12.75 2.78
CA ASN A 569 -10.30 13.81 1.77
C ASN A 569 -11.74 14.28 1.49
N PHE A 570 -12.04 15.51 1.89
CA PHE A 570 -13.37 16.08 1.72
C PHE A 570 -13.67 16.49 0.28
N MET A 571 -12.66 16.57 -0.59
CA MET A 571 -12.87 16.89 -2.00
C MET A 571 -13.33 15.67 -2.81
N GLU A 572 -13.11 14.46 -2.29
CA GLU A 572 -13.42 13.19 -2.99
C GLU A 572 -14.66 12.48 -2.44
N GLY A 573 -15.21 12.93 -1.30
CA GLY A 573 -16.29 12.23 -0.59
C GLY A 573 -17.67 12.29 -1.25
N LEU A 574 -17.93 13.22 -2.18
CA LEU A 574 -19.18 13.32 -2.95
C LEU A 574 -18.92 13.85 -4.37
N ASP A 575 -19.75 13.44 -5.34
CA ASP A 575 -19.70 13.92 -6.73
C ASP A 575 -19.78 15.47 -6.86
N ASP A 576 -20.42 16.15 -5.91
CA ASP A 576 -20.57 17.61 -5.86
C ASP A 576 -19.67 18.30 -4.82
N ALA A 577 -18.74 17.56 -4.21
CA ALA A 577 -17.88 18.09 -3.15
C ALA A 577 -17.02 19.28 -3.62
N GLU A 578 -16.43 19.21 -4.82
CA GLU A 578 -15.66 20.32 -5.40
C GLU A 578 -16.52 21.56 -5.65
N GLU A 579 -17.79 21.39 -6.07
CA GLU A 579 -18.71 22.51 -6.26
C GLU A 579 -19.09 23.14 -4.92
N ILE A 580 -19.36 22.30 -3.91
CA ILE A 580 -19.67 22.78 -2.56
C ILE A 580 -18.45 23.50 -1.99
N LEU A 581 -17.26 22.94 -2.08
CA LEU A 581 -16.00 23.45 -1.52
C LEU A 581 -15.21 24.33 -2.50
N ALA A 582 -15.85 24.97 -3.47
CA ALA A 582 -15.19 25.75 -4.53
C ALA A 582 -14.25 26.90 -4.07
N GLY A 583 -14.17 27.18 -2.76
CA GLY A 583 -13.20 28.09 -2.17
C GLY A 583 -11.88 27.44 -1.73
N TYR A 584 -11.73 26.12 -1.88
CA TYR A 584 -10.56 25.35 -1.50
C TYR A 584 -10.04 24.56 -2.70
N ASP A 585 -8.73 24.59 -2.94
CA ASP A 585 -8.10 23.73 -3.95
C ASP A 585 -7.89 22.30 -3.42
N ALA A 586 -7.77 22.14 -2.10
CA ALA A 586 -7.72 20.84 -1.44
C ALA A 586 -8.15 20.97 0.04
N PHE A 587 -8.80 19.94 0.57
CA PHE A 587 -9.26 19.90 1.96
C PHE A 587 -9.26 18.47 2.49
N TRP A 588 -8.39 18.16 3.45
CA TRP A 588 -8.32 16.84 4.06
C TRP A 588 -8.03 16.91 5.56
N THR A 589 -8.17 15.78 6.24
CA THR A 589 -7.84 15.63 7.66
C THR A 589 -7.02 14.38 7.91
N TYR A 590 -6.23 14.44 8.99
CA TYR A 590 -5.54 13.29 9.55
C TYR A 590 -5.97 13.08 11.00
N SER A 591 -6.26 11.84 11.37
CA SER A 591 -6.39 11.42 12.76
C SER A 591 -5.03 10.94 13.23
N LEU A 592 -4.47 11.56 14.28
CA LEU A 592 -3.12 11.25 14.76
C LEU A 592 -3.18 10.61 16.14
N CYS A 593 -2.62 9.41 16.29
CA CYS A 593 -2.62 8.66 17.53
C CYS A 593 -1.19 8.35 18.00
N HIS A 594 -0.74 8.96 19.10
CA HIS A 594 0.58 8.63 19.66
C HIS A 594 0.49 7.32 20.46
N LEU A 595 1.08 6.25 19.93
CA LEU A 595 0.90 4.88 20.46
C LEU A 595 1.24 4.74 21.95
N GLU A 596 2.36 5.29 22.40
CA GLU A 596 2.75 5.21 23.83
C GLU A 596 1.80 5.98 24.75
N PHE A 597 1.35 7.17 24.32
CA PHE A 597 0.41 7.96 25.10
C PHE A 597 -0.93 7.22 25.19
N SER A 598 -1.44 6.75 24.07
CA SER A 598 -2.72 6.03 24.00
C SER A 598 -2.69 4.74 24.81
N TYR A 599 -1.62 3.93 24.72
CA TYR A 599 -1.43 2.77 25.58
C TYR A 599 -1.47 3.13 27.07
N ASN A 600 -0.73 4.16 27.48
CA ASN A 600 -0.68 4.59 28.88
C ASN A 600 -2.02 5.14 29.39
N VAL A 601 -2.85 5.70 28.51
CA VAL A 601 -4.16 6.26 28.86
C VAL A 601 -5.27 5.23 28.83
N PHE A 602 -5.23 4.25 27.92
CA PHE A 602 -6.33 3.32 27.70
C PHE A 602 -6.09 1.92 28.27
N ASP A 603 -4.84 1.44 28.25
CA ASP A 603 -4.58 -0.01 28.31
C ASP A 603 -3.44 -0.43 29.27
N ASN A 604 -2.86 0.51 30.01
CA ASN A 604 -1.92 0.20 31.08
C ASN A 604 -2.66 -0.22 32.35
N GLN A 605 -2.05 -1.01 33.24
CA GLN A 605 -2.64 -1.44 34.51
C GLN A 605 -3.08 -0.28 35.44
N GLY A 606 -2.62 0.94 35.18
CA GLY A 606 -3.04 2.16 35.88
C GLY A 606 -4.14 2.98 35.19
N ALA A 607 -4.66 2.52 34.05
CA ALA A 607 -5.63 3.22 33.19
C ALA A 607 -7.10 3.04 33.63
#